data_AF-A0A940BGS4-F1
#
_entry.id   AF-A0A940BGS4-F1
#
_cell.length_a   1.000
_cell.length_b   1.000
_cell.length_c   1.000
_cell.angle_alpha   90.00
_cell.angle_beta   90.00
_cell.angle_gamma   90.00
#
_symmetry.space_group_name_H-M   'P 1'
#
loop_
_entity.id
_entity.type
_entity.pdbx_description
1 polymer ?
#
loop_
_entity_poly.entity_id
_entity_poly.type
_entity_poly.pdbx_seq_one_letter_code
_entity_poly.pdbx_strand_id
1 'polypeptide(L)'
;MVFKFIVKKMMLALGFMACAMSITAADYPIGSPVYQNGKLSVQGTQLVNECGFPVQLRGMSSHGLAWFPACYTEDGIKALAEDWGVDIFRLAVYTHEWGGYTTGQFKSKDAYNAYIDELVDICGKYGIYCLIDWHVLNQGSGNPNNTLDDAIPFWDYMSKKHKDDKHVLYEICNEPNGTSVKWDVVKKYADEVIPVIRANDSKTVVICGTPTWSQDVDLAAENPLSYDNVMYTLHFYSGTHFDYLRQKAQKALDKGLALFVTEFGTSKADGSGGVFFDECDIWMQWMKERKISWCNWSFAGKNETSAALKGNSCESKAWTNTSESGEYIKQKLAEPDEFQACYNAVDMVSYNDQVFLTPNPVKETFSLVLPDGAVATGVEVLDMMGRVVLSVSDANETVEVSDLTQGIYFVKIVFADGIAVKKFRKE
;
A
#
# COMPACT_ATOMS: atom_id res chain seq x y z
N MET A 1 -75.06 -20.68 -7.20
CA MET A 1 -73.64 -21.06 -6.98
C MET A 1 -73.16 -20.29 -5.76
N VAL A 2 -73.13 -20.91 -4.57
CA VAL A 2 -71.91 -21.16 -3.75
C VAL A 2 -71.37 -19.88 -3.08
N PHE A 3 -71.11 -19.71 -1.78
CA PHE A 3 -71.25 -20.44 -0.50
C PHE A 3 -70.79 -19.45 0.63
N LYS A 4 -71.42 -19.54 1.81
CA LYS A 4 -70.87 -19.52 3.19
C LYS A 4 -69.75 -18.57 3.71
N PHE A 5 -70.08 -17.92 4.84
CA PHE A 5 -69.41 -17.83 6.17
C PHE A 5 -68.02 -17.16 6.40
N ILE A 6 -68.05 -16.11 7.25
CA ILE A 6 -67.29 -15.76 8.50
C ILE A 6 -65.84 -16.31 8.73
N VAL A 7 -64.92 -15.41 9.17
CA VAL A 7 -63.96 -15.50 10.33
C VAL A 7 -62.49 -15.11 10.03
N LYS A 8 -61.99 -14.13 10.81
CA LYS A 8 -60.61 -13.81 11.31
C LYS A 8 -59.36 -14.19 10.48
N LYS A 9 -58.40 -13.27 10.43
CA LYS A 9 -57.06 -13.46 11.04
C LYS A 9 -56.26 -12.15 11.19
N MET A 10 -55.78 -11.95 12.41
CA MET A 10 -54.65 -11.08 12.77
C MET A 10 -53.42 -11.43 11.92
N MET A 11 -52.71 -10.43 11.42
CA MET A 11 -51.26 -10.49 11.27
C MET A 11 -50.67 -9.13 11.66
N LEU A 12 -49.96 -9.17 12.79
CA LEU A 12 -48.93 -8.23 13.19
C LEU A 12 -47.97 -8.04 12.00
N ALA A 13 -47.83 -6.82 11.50
CA ALA A 13 -46.62 -6.41 10.81
C ALA A 13 -45.83 -5.55 11.80
N LEU A 14 -44.96 -6.19 12.57
CA LEU A 14 -43.84 -5.49 13.20
C LEU A 14 -43.01 -4.91 12.07
N GLY A 15 -42.98 -3.58 11.97
CA GLY A 15 -42.01 -2.88 11.14
C GLY A 15 -40.62 -3.18 11.69
N PHE A 16 -39.90 -4.09 11.04
CA PHE A 16 -38.45 -4.14 11.13
C PHE A 16 -37.92 -2.88 10.43
N MET A 17 -37.77 -1.81 11.21
CA MET A 17 -36.91 -0.70 10.82
C MET A 17 -35.48 -1.24 10.94
N ALA A 18 -34.98 -1.84 9.85
CA ALA A 18 -33.58 -2.16 9.70
C ALA A 18 -32.83 -0.84 9.71
N CYS A 19 -32.32 -0.47 10.88
CA CYS A 19 -31.33 0.58 11.02
C CYS A 19 -30.16 0.14 10.15
N ALA A 20 -29.97 0.81 9.01
CA ALA A 20 -28.79 0.63 8.19
C ALA A 20 -27.60 0.99 9.09
N MET A 21 -26.91 -0.02 9.60
CA MET A 21 -25.60 0.16 10.19
C MET A 21 -24.75 0.80 9.10
N SER A 22 -24.44 2.08 9.32
CA SER A 22 -23.41 2.75 8.56
C SER A 22 -22.14 1.96 8.86
N ILE A 23 -21.63 1.24 7.85
CA ILE A 23 -20.38 0.51 7.95
C ILE A 23 -19.33 1.57 8.29
N THR A 24 -18.81 1.49 9.52
CA THR A 24 -17.69 2.29 9.98
C THR A 24 -16.52 2.03 9.03
N ALA A 25 -15.71 3.06 8.77
CA ALA A 25 -14.45 2.90 8.03
C ALA A 25 -13.73 1.65 8.55
N ALA A 26 -13.21 0.79 7.67
CA ALA A 26 -12.41 -0.35 8.11
C ALA A 26 -11.36 0.14 9.10
N ASP A 27 -11.39 -0.36 10.33
CA ASP A 27 -10.41 -0.01 11.35
C ASP A 27 -9.09 -0.68 10.94
N TYR A 28 -8.22 0.07 10.26
CA TYR A 28 -6.88 -0.38 9.89
C TYR A 28 -6.07 -0.68 11.16
N PRO A 29 -5.22 -1.73 11.16
CA PRO A 29 -4.45 -2.10 12.36
C PRO A 29 -3.64 -0.92 12.92
N ILE A 30 -3.69 -0.72 14.24
CA ILE A 30 -2.96 0.36 14.91
C ILE A 30 -1.47 0.24 14.56
N GLY A 31 -0.87 1.36 14.15
CA GLY A 31 0.55 1.42 13.78
C GLY A 31 0.84 0.96 12.34
N SER A 32 -0.13 0.42 11.60
CA SER A 32 0.05 0.09 10.18
C SER A 32 0.26 1.33 9.30
N PRO A 33 0.86 1.19 8.11
CA PRO A 33 1.08 2.28 7.16
C PRO A 33 -0.18 3.12 6.88
N VAL A 34 -1.33 2.46 6.64
CA VAL A 34 -2.60 3.14 6.34
C VAL A 34 -3.19 3.78 7.60
N TYR A 35 -3.08 3.13 8.77
CA TYR A 35 -3.50 3.75 10.03
C TYR A 35 -2.73 5.05 10.31
N GLN A 36 -1.42 5.05 10.05
CA GLN A 36 -0.57 6.21 10.29
C GLN A 36 -0.79 7.35 9.29
N ASN A 37 -1.17 7.05 8.05
CA ASN A 37 -1.18 8.05 6.97
C ASN A 37 -2.57 8.35 6.40
N GLY A 38 -3.56 7.48 6.60
CA GLY A 38 -4.92 7.71 6.12
C GLY A 38 -5.03 7.76 4.59
N LYS A 39 -5.98 8.56 4.07
CA LYS A 39 -6.20 8.69 2.62
C LYS A 39 -5.16 9.63 2.01
N LEU A 40 -4.42 9.13 1.03
CA LEU A 40 -3.36 9.88 0.37
C LEU A 40 -3.92 10.88 -0.66
N SER A 41 -3.14 11.92 -0.94
CA SER A 41 -3.41 12.90 -2.01
C SER A 41 -2.10 13.43 -2.61
N VAL A 42 -2.19 14.20 -3.70
CA VAL A 42 -1.03 14.81 -4.35
C VAL A 42 -1.02 16.31 -4.11
N GLN A 43 0.10 16.84 -3.61
CA GLN A 43 0.33 18.27 -3.44
C GLN A 43 1.64 18.69 -4.12
N GLY A 44 1.54 19.44 -5.20
CA GLY A 44 2.69 19.76 -6.04
C GLY A 44 3.34 18.49 -6.58
N THR A 45 4.61 18.29 -6.29
CA THR A 45 5.36 17.08 -6.71
C THR A 45 5.25 15.91 -5.73
N GLN A 46 4.59 16.09 -4.57
CA GLN A 46 4.64 15.13 -3.48
C GLN A 46 3.34 14.35 -3.30
N LEU A 47 3.48 13.05 -3.06
CA LEU A 47 2.45 12.26 -2.40
C LEU A 47 2.42 12.65 -0.92
N VAL A 48 1.24 12.96 -0.39
CA VAL A 48 1.07 13.37 1.00
C VAL A 48 0.00 12.54 1.70
N ASN A 49 0.15 12.39 3.02
CA ASN A 49 -0.84 11.74 3.87
C ASN A 49 -2.08 12.64 4.14
N GLU A 50 -3.07 12.15 4.89
CA GLU A 50 -4.33 12.88 5.10
C GLU A 50 -4.16 14.19 5.89
N CYS A 51 -3.01 14.37 6.58
CA CYS A 51 -2.61 15.60 7.26
C CYS A 51 -1.76 16.55 6.39
N GLY A 52 -1.43 16.15 5.15
CA GLY A 52 -0.61 16.96 4.24
C GLY A 52 0.91 16.81 4.41
N PHE A 53 1.39 15.83 5.19
CA PHE A 53 2.83 15.55 5.28
C PHE A 53 3.29 14.67 4.12
N PRO A 54 4.45 14.96 3.48
CA PRO A 54 5.01 14.10 2.44
C PRO A 54 5.28 12.68 2.92
N VAL A 55 4.92 11.70 2.08
CA VAL A 55 5.13 10.28 2.33
C VAL A 55 5.94 9.63 1.21
N GLN A 56 6.71 8.61 1.55
CA GLN A 56 7.38 7.73 0.59
C GLN A 56 6.95 6.29 0.87
N LEU A 57 6.03 5.74 0.08
CA LEU A 57 5.64 4.34 0.22
C LEU A 57 6.72 3.43 -0.37
N ARG A 58 7.04 2.34 0.32
CA ARG A 58 8.06 1.39 -0.09
C ARG A 58 7.49 -0.02 -0.10
N GLY A 59 7.62 -0.74 -1.19
CA GLY A 59 6.95 -2.03 -1.29
C GLY A 59 7.36 -2.93 -2.44
N MET A 60 6.51 -3.92 -2.68
CA MET A 60 6.72 -4.96 -3.68
C MET A 60 5.61 -4.94 -4.72
N SER A 61 5.96 -5.26 -5.96
CA SER A 61 5.00 -5.63 -7.00
C SER A 61 4.85 -7.14 -7.04
N SER A 62 3.62 -7.59 -7.28
CA SER A 62 3.40 -8.92 -7.84
C SER A 62 4.12 -9.00 -9.19
N HIS A 63 4.51 -10.21 -9.60
CA HIS A 63 4.60 -10.54 -11.02
C HIS A 63 3.17 -10.70 -11.58
N GLY A 64 2.99 -11.04 -12.86
CA GLY A 64 1.68 -11.39 -13.42
C GLY A 64 0.85 -12.34 -12.54
N LEU A 65 -0.33 -11.85 -12.11
CA LEU A 65 -1.20 -12.52 -11.12
C LEU A 65 -1.59 -13.95 -11.52
N ALA A 66 -1.89 -14.16 -12.81
CA ALA A 66 -2.26 -15.47 -13.35
C ALA A 66 -1.11 -16.49 -13.36
N TRP A 67 0.15 -16.03 -13.31
CA TRP A 67 1.33 -16.87 -13.46
C TRP A 67 1.87 -17.37 -12.13
N PHE A 68 1.72 -16.55 -11.08
CA PHE A 68 2.23 -16.85 -9.74
C PHE A 68 1.13 -16.76 -8.66
N PRO A 69 -0.08 -17.29 -8.87
CA PRO A 69 -1.19 -17.12 -7.91
C PRO A 69 -0.87 -17.70 -6.53
N ALA A 70 0.01 -18.72 -6.46
CA ALA A 70 0.47 -19.28 -5.19
C ALA A 70 1.24 -18.28 -4.31
N CYS A 71 1.83 -17.23 -4.90
CA CYS A 71 2.52 -16.18 -4.15
C CYS A 71 1.54 -15.16 -3.55
N TYR A 72 0.36 -14.99 -4.14
CA TYR A 72 -0.60 -13.94 -3.80
C TYR A 72 -1.77 -14.54 -3.02
N THR A 73 -1.46 -14.98 -1.81
CA THR A 73 -2.40 -15.51 -0.82
C THR A 73 -2.38 -14.62 0.41
N GLU A 74 -3.34 -14.81 1.32
CA GLU A 74 -3.34 -14.08 2.59
C GLU A 74 -2.01 -14.26 3.36
N ASP A 75 -1.48 -15.48 3.44
CA ASP A 75 -0.20 -15.75 4.11
C ASP A 75 0.97 -15.00 3.44
N GLY A 76 0.97 -14.90 2.10
CA GLY A 76 2.02 -14.21 1.35
C GLY A 76 1.99 -12.70 1.56
N ILE A 77 0.80 -12.09 1.50
CA ILE A 77 0.64 -10.64 1.73
C ILE A 77 0.86 -10.30 3.21
N LYS A 78 0.42 -11.16 4.13
CA LYS A 78 0.75 -11.05 5.56
C LYS A 78 2.27 -11.01 5.77
N ALA A 79 3.01 -11.93 5.14
CA ALA A 79 4.47 -11.95 5.26
C ALA A 79 5.11 -10.68 4.68
N LEU A 80 4.59 -10.13 3.59
CA LEU A 80 5.04 -8.83 3.09
C LEU A 80 4.81 -7.70 4.12
N ALA A 81 3.63 -7.66 4.74
CA ALA A 81 3.30 -6.64 5.73
C ALA A 81 4.12 -6.79 7.02
N GLU A 82 4.18 -7.99 7.59
CA GLU A 82 4.73 -8.22 8.93
C GLU A 82 6.23 -8.58 8.92
N ASP A 83 6.70 -9.37 7.96
CA ASP A 83 8.10 -9.86 7.93
C ASP A 83 9.03 -9.01 7.04
N TRP A 84 8.47 -8.38 6.00
CA TRP A 84 9.23 -7.50 5.09
C TRP A 84 9.00 -6.01 5.40
N GLY A 85 7.92 -5.66 6.08
CA GLY A 85 7.61 -4.28 6.46
C GLY A 85 7.25 -3.39 5.26
N VAL A 86 6.52 -3.92 4.27
CA VAL A 86 6.08 -3.10 3.13
C VAL A 86 4.98 -2.12 3.54
N ASP A 87 5.01 -0.94 2.92
CA ASP A 87 3.92 0.04 3.03
C ASP A 87 2.83 -0.19 1.99
N ILE A 88 3.20 -0.78 0.85
CA ILE A 88 2.36 -0.93 -0.33
C ILE A 88 2.62 -2.26 -1.04
N PHE A 89 1.55 -2.84 -1.59
CA PHE A 89 1.64 -3.96 -2.52
C PHE A 89 0.98 -3.60 -3.86
N ARG A 90 1.69 -3.83 -4.97
CA ARG A 90 1.19 -3.57 -6.33
C ARG A 90 0.70 -4.85 -6.98
N LEU A 91 -0.53 -4.81 -7.51
CA LEU A 91 -1.20 -5.90 -8.20
C LEU A 91 -1.06 -5.73 -9.72
N ALA A 92 -0.06 -6.39 -10.33
CA ALA A 92 0.20 -6.33 -11.77
C ALA A 92 -0.83 -7.16 -12.57
N VAL A 93 -1.96 -6.54 -12.92
CA VAL A 93 -3.06 -7.16 -13.67
C VAL A 93 -2.74 -7.13 -15.17
N TYR A 94 -1.98 -8.11 -15.65
CA TYR A 94 -1.67 -8.24 -17.08
C TYR A 94 -2.94 -8.21 -17.92
N THR A 95 -2.97 -7.32 -18.90
CA THR A 95 -4.12 -7.21 -19.81
C THR A 95 -4.10 -8.34 -20.84
N HIS A 96 -2.93 -8.59 -21.43
CA HIS A 96 -2.68 -9.56 -22.49
C HIS A 96 -1.75 -10.67 -22.01
N GLU A 97 -1.21 -11.46 -22.95
CA GLU A 97 -0.44 -12.69 -22.68
C GLU A 97 -1.27 -13.79 -22.03
N TRP A 98 -0.65 -14.95 -21.77
CA TRP A 98 -1.39 -16.09 -21.26
C TRP A 98 -2.04 -15.74 -19.92
N GLY A 99 -3.35 -15.93 -19.79
CA GLY A 99 -4.05 -15.63 -18.55
C GLY A 99 -4.23 -14.13 -18.24
N GLY A 100 -3.90 -13.23 -19.17
CA GLY A 100 -4.22 -11.81 -19.04
C GLY A 100 -5.72 -11.55 -18.98
N TYR A 101 -6.13 -10.43 -18.37
CA TYR A 101 -7.51 -10.06 -18.10
C TYR A 101 -8.42 -10.11 -19.34
N THR A 102 -7.92 -9.68 -20.49
CA THR A 102 -8.71 -9.61 -21.74
C THR A 102 -8.92 -10.98 -22.39
N THR A 103 -8.15 -12.01 -21.97
CA THR A 103 -8.08 -13.29 -22.67
C THR A 103 -9.10 -14.33 -22.22
N GLY A 104 -9.61 -14.20 -20.99
CA GLY A 104 -10.49 -15.21 -20.38
C GLY A 104 -9.83 -16.58 -20.13
N GLN A 105 -8.50 -16.70 -20.24
CA GLN A 105 -7.78 -17.98 -20.16
C GLN A 105 -7.55 -18.47 -18.72
N PHE A 106 -7.35 -17.53 -17.78
CA PHE A 106 -7.17 -17.85 -16.36
C PHE A 106 -8.50 -17.77 -15.59
N LYS A 107 -9.17 -16.63 -15.70
CA LYS A 107 -10.48 -16.33 -15.09
C LYS A 107 -11.33 -15.54 -16.10
N SER A 108 -12.65 -15.62 -15.98
CA SER A 108 -13.53 -14.63 -16.62
C SER A 108 -13.26 -13.24 -16.03
N LYS A 109 -13.63 -12.17 -16.75
CA LYS A 109 -13.44 -10.78 -16.29
C LYS A 109 -14.04 -10.52 -14.91
N ASP A 110 -15.28 -10.97 -14.68
CA ASP A 110 -15.94 -10.85 -13.37
C ASP A 110 -15.22 -11.64 -12.27
N ALA A 111 -14.77 -12.87 -12.57
CA ALA A 111 -14.03 -13.68 -11.59
C ALA A 111 -12.62 -13.14 -11.33
N TYR A 112 -12.03 -12.43 -12.30
CA TYR A 112 -10.77 -11.72 -12.14
C TYR A 112 -10.97 -10.47 -11.28
N ASN A 113 -12.04 -9.70 -11.49
CA ASN A 113 -12.41 -8.59 -10.62
C ASN A 113 -12.57 -9.05 -9.17
N ALA A 114 -13.34 -10.11 -8.92
CA ALA A 114 -13.51 -10.65 -7.57
C ALA A 114 -12.20 -11.12 -6.94
N TYR A 115 -11.26 -11.64 -7.74
CA TYR A 115 -9.94 -12.03 -7.26
C TYR A 115 -9.07 -10.80 -6.89
N ILE A 116 -9.17 -9.71 -7.66
CA ILE A 116 -8.49 -8.45 -7.33
C ILE A 116 -9.09 -7.86 -6.05
N ASP A 117 -10.43 -7.84 -5.93
CA ASP A 117 -11.13 -7.37 -4.73
C ASP A 117 -10.62 -8.11 -3.47
N GLU A 118 -10.46 -9.44 -3.55
CA GLU A 118 -9.94 -10.26 -2.44
C GLU A 118 -8.52 -9.83 -2.03
N LEU A 119 -7.62 -9.57 -3.00
CA LEU A 119 -6.26 -9.13 -2.70
C LEU A 119 -6.22 -7.71 -2.14
N VAL A 120 -7.11 -6.82 -2.61
CA VAL A 120 -7.30 -5.47 -2.04
C VAL A 120 -7.78 -5.58 -0.59
N ASP A 121 -8.80 -6.38 -0.32
CA ASP A 121 -9.32 -6.59 1.04
C ASP A 121 -8.25 -7.13 1.99
N ILE A 122 -7.37 -8.03 1.51
CA ILE A 122 -6.24 -8.55 2.29
C ILE A 122 -5.22 -7.43 2.59
N CYS A 123 -4.90 -6.57 1.62
CA CYS A 123 -4.01 -5.42 1.86
C CYS A 123 -4.59 -4.49 2.95
N GLY A 124 -5.88 -4.19 2.86
CA GLY A 124 -6.59 -3.39 3.85
C GLY A 124 -6.61 -4.03 5.24
N LYS A 125 -6.81 -5.36 5.32
CA LYS A 125 -6.77 -6.12 6.58
C LYS A 125 -5.44 -5.98 7.32
N TYR A 126 -4.32 -5.96 6.60
CA TYR A 126 -2.98 -5.77 7.17
C TYR A 126 -2.53 -4.30 7.20
N GLY A 127 -3.39 -3.38 6.77
CA GLY A 127 -3.14 -1.93 6.83
C GLY A 127 -2.03 -1.44 5.92
N ILE A 128 -1.78 -2.12 4.81
CA ILE A 128 -0.87 -1.68 3.75
C ILE A 128 -1.66 -1.10 2.58
N TYR A 129 -1.06 -0.17 1.83
CA TYR A 129 -1.64 0.35 0.60
C TYR A 129 -1.67 -0.72 -0.50
N CYS A 130 -2.61 -0.60 -1.42
CA CYS A 130 -2.77 -1.48 -2.57
C CYS A 130 -2.80 -0.65 -3.86
N LEU A 131 -1.88 -0.92 -4.78
CA LEU A 131 -1.88 -0.33 -6.11
C LEU A 131 -2.49 -1.31 -7.10
N ILE A 132 -3.66 -1.00 -7.63
CA ILE A 132 -4.29 -1.78 -8.71
C ILE A 132 -3.68 -1.29 -10.02
N ASP A 133 -2.95 -2.15 -10.72
CA ASP A 133 -2.25 -1.81 -11.95
C ASP A 133 -2.88 -2.50 -13.16
N TRP A 134 -3.40 -1.70 -14.09
CA TRP A 134 -3.80 -2.16 -15.41
C TRP A 134 -2.56 -2.35 -16.29
N HIS A 135 -2.01 -3.56 -16.22
CA HIS A 135 -0.67 -3.86 -16.67
C HIS A 135 -0.60 -4.06 -18.20
N VAL A 136 -0.58 -2.95 -18.93
CA VAL A 136 -0.30 -2.91 -20.38
C VAL A 136 1.20 -3.07 -20.64
N LEU A 137 1.55 -3.86 -21.66
CA LEU A 137 2.93 -4.14 -22.02
C LEU A 137 3.04 -4.63 -23.48
N ASN A 138 2.67 -5.88 -23.73
CA ASN A 138 2.93 -6.60 -24.99
C ASN A 138 1.66 -6.82 -25.83
N GLN A 139 1.83 -7.50 -26.98
CA GLN A 139 0.72 -7.98 -27.84
C GLN A 139 -0.25 -6.88 -28.29
N GLY A 140 0.27 -5.68 -28.53
CA GLY A 140 -0.51 -4.51 -28.95
C GLY A 140 -1.03 -3.63 -27.80
N SER A 141 -0.96 -4.10 -26.55
CA SER A 141 -1.37 -3.29 -25.38
C SER A 141 -0.41 -2.15 -25.04
N GLY A 142 0.83 -2.17 -25.55
CA GLY A 142 1.77 -1.05 -25.42
C GLY A 142 1.20 0.29 -25.90
N ASN A 143 0.20 0.29 -26.80
CA ASN A 143 -0.72 1.42 -26.92
C ASN A 143 -1.95 1.16 -26.03
N PRO A 144 -2.12 1.89 -24.91
CA PRO A 144 -3.20 1.62 -23.96
C PRO A 144 -4.60 1.88 -24.55
N ASN A 145 -4.71 2.67 -25.62
CA ASN A 145 -5.99 2.88 -26.31
C ASN A 145 -6.56 1.58 -26.90
N ASN A 146 -5.71 0.60 -27.21
CA ASN A 146 -6.16 -0.70 -27.73
C ASN A 146 -6.85 -1.55 -26.67
N THR A 147 -6.80 -1.16 -25.40
CA THR A 147 -7.43 -1.89 -24.29
C THR A 147 -8.69 -1.20 -23.77
N LEU A 148 -9.14 -0.09 -24.37
CA LEU A 148 -10.22 0.74 -23.83
C LEU A 148 -11.55 -0.02 -23.63
N ASP A 149 -11.90 -0.92 -24.55
CA ASP A 149 -13.12 -1.72 -24.47
C ASP A 149 -13.22 -2.53 -23.17
N ASP A 150 -12.07 -2.88 -22.58
CA ASP A 150 -11.98 -3.61 -21.32
C ASP A 150 -11.55 -2.73 -20.14
N ALA A 151 -10.68 -1.74 -20.38
CA ALA A 151 -10.20 -0.84 -19.34
C ALA A 151 -11.32 0.05 -18.80
N ILE A 152 -12.23 0.54 -19.65
CA ILE A 152 -13.35 1.38 -19.22
C ILE A 152 -14.28 0.66 -18.24
N PRO A 153 -14.84 -0.53 -18.58
CA PRO A 153 -15.67 -1.26 -17.63
C PRO A 153 -14.90 -1.77 -16.41
N PHE A 154 -13.61 -2.12 -16.55
CA PHE A 154 -12.75 -2.48 -15.42
C PHE A 154 -12.62 -1.32 -14.42
N TRP A 155 -12.28 -0.12 -14.91
CA TRP A 155 -12.09 1.05 -14.05
C TRP A 155 -13.40 1.60 -13.49
N ASP A 156 -14.53 1.49 -14.21
CA ASP A 156 -15.85 1.78 -13.63
C ASP A 156 -16.15 0.85 -12.45
N TYR A 157 -15.90 -0.45 -12.61
CA TYR A 157 -16.10 -1.44 -11.54
C TYR A 157 -15.19 -1.14 -10.33
N MET A 158 -13.87 -1.05 -10.55
CA MET A 158 -12.88 -0.92 -9.48
C MET A 158 -13.06 0.38 -8.69
N SER A 159 -13.29 1.50 -9.39
CA SER A 159 -13.53 2.79 -8.73
C SER A 159 -14.82 2.81 -7.92
N LYS A 160 -15.89 2.18 -8.40
CA LYS A 160 -17.16 2.09 -7.68
C LYS A 160 -17.08 1.18 -6.46
N LYS A 161 -16.37 0.06 -6.58
CA LYS A 161 -16.20 -0.94 -5.53
C LYS A 161 -15.32 -0.41 -4.39
N HIS A 162 -14.25 0.31 -4.71
CA HIS A 162 -13.21 0.68 -3.76
C HIS A 162 -13.16 2.16 -3.38
N LYS A 163 -14.19 2.96 -3.71
CA LYS A 163 -14.19 4.42 -3.47
C LYS A 163 -13.92 4.84 -2.01
N ASP A 164 -14.35 4.01 -1.06
CA ASP A 164 -14.28 4.27 0.39
C ASP A 164 -12.99 3.65 1.01
N ASP A 165 -12.23 2.89 0.22
CA ASP A 165 -11.01 2.21 0.65
C ASP A 165 -9.83 3.19 0.60
N LYS A 166 -9.50 3.79 1.76
CA LYS A 166 -8.38 4.75 1.89
C LYS A 166 -7.03 4.22 1.40
N HIS A 167 -6.86 2.91 1.40
CA HIS A 167 -5.61 2.22 1.08
C HIS A 167 -5.42 1.95 -0.42
N VAL A 168 -6.39 2.27 -1.28
CA VAL A 168 -6.32 1.96 -2.72
C VAL A 168 -5.73 3.12 -3.53
N LEU A 169 -4.90 2.78 -4.52
CA LEU A 169 -4.41 3.65 -5.59
C LEU A 169 -4.64 2.97 -6.95
N TYR A 170 -4.74 3.76 -8.02
CA TYR A 170 -5.02 3.26 -9.37
C TYR A 170 -3.90 3.57 -10.36
N GLU A 171 -3.19 2.57 -10.88
CA GLU A 171 -2.27 2.73 -12.01
C GLU A 171 -2.97 2.34 -13.32
N ILE A 172 -3.32 3.34 -14.13
CA ILE A 172 -4.23 3.14 -15.27
C ILE A 172 -3.55 2.53 -16.50
N CYS A 173 -2.22 2.59 -16.59
CA CYS A 173 -1.46 1.92 -17.64
C CYS A 173 0.00 1.78 -17.24
N ASN A 174 0.46 0.56 -16.98
CA ASN A 174 1.84 0.22 -16.63
C ASN A 174 2.91 0.85 -17.56
N GLU A 175 3.05 0.36 -18.79
CA GLU A 175 4.17 0.73 -19.67
C GLU A 175 3.72 1.00 -21.11
N PRO A 176 3.19 2.19 -21.39
CA PRO A 176 3.01 2.63 -22.76
C PRO A 176 4.33 2.57 -23.55
N ASN A 177 4.33 1.85 -24.68
CA ASN A 177 5.54 1.57 -25.44
C ASN A 177 5.29 1.41 -26.95
N GLY A 178 6.37 1.47 -27.71
CA GLY A 178 6.35 1.47 -29.17
C GLY A 178 6.56 2.87 -29.77
N THR A 179 7.20 2.93 -30.94
CA THR A 179 7.66 4.19 -31.54
C THR A 179 6.53 5.17 -31.87
N SER A 180 5.32 4.68 -32.13
CA SER A 180 4.11 5.45 -32.42
C SER A 180 3.34 5.89 -31.17
N VAL A 181 3.64 5.33 -29.99
CA VAL A 181 2.95 5.65 -28.74
C VAL A 181 3.67 6.83 -28.08
N LYS A 182 3.31 8.04 -28.49
CA LYS A 182 3.80 9.31 -27.91
C LYS A 182 2.92 9.76 -26.75
N TRP A 183 3.36 10.77 -26.00
CA TRP A 183 2.62 11.28 -24.84
C TRP A 183 1.17 11.64 -25.18
N ASP A 184 0.90 12.31 -26.29
CA ASP A 184 -0.49 12.66 -26.67
C ASP A 184 -1.40 11.43 -26.87
N VAL A 185 -0.84 10.28 -27.26
CA VAL A 185 -1.57 9.02 -27.38
C VAL A 185 -1.94 8.48 -26.00
N VAL A 186 -1.02 8.54 -25.05
CA VAL A 186 -1.23 8.11 -23.66
C VAL A 186 -2.18 9.07 -22.94
N LYS A 187 -1.98 10.38 -23.12
CA LYS A 187 -2.84 11.42 -22.59
C LYS A 187 -4.29 11.23 -23.04
N LYS A 188 -4.51 10.92 -24.34
CA LYS A 188 -5.84 10.60 -24.86
C LYS A 188 -6.48 9.41 -24.15
N TYR A 189 -5.72 8.34 -23.90
CA TYR A 189 -6.22 7.19 -23.14
C TYR A 189 -6.63 7.60 -21.71
N ALA A 190 -5.77 8.35 -21.02
CA ALA A 190 -6.05 8.84 -19.68
C ALA A 190 -7.28 9.77 -19.64
N ASP A 191 -7.49 10.60 -20.67
CA ASP A 191 -8.66 11.47 -20.82
C ASP A 191 -9.97 10.69 -21.05
N GLU A 192 -9.93 9.41 -21.43
CA GLU A 192 -11.11 8.53 -21.47
C GLU A 192 -11.33 7.79 -20.13
N VAL A 193 -10.25 7.34 -19.48
CA VAL A 193 -10.32 6.49 -18.28
C VAL A 193 -10.53 7.29 -16.99
N ILE A 194 -9.80 8.40 -16.80
CA ILE A 194 -9.86 9.17 -15.56
C ILE A 194 -11.27 9.71 -15.28
N PRO A 195 -12.04 10.24 -16.26
CA PRO A 195 -13.42 10.66 -16.01
C PRO A 195 -14.33 9.54 -15.50
N VAL A 196 -14.13 8.30 -15.97
CA VAL A 196 -14.87 7.12 -15.49
C VAL A 196 -14.56 6.85 -14.02
N ILE A 197 -13.28 6.86 -13.65
CA ILE A 197 -12.86 6.72 -12.24
C ILE A 197 -13.44 7.85 -11.41
N ARG A 198 -13.29 9.10 -11.85
CA ARG A 198 -13.71 10.31 -11.10
C ARG A 198 -15.23 10.44 -10.95
N ALA A 199 -16.03 9.79 -11.81
CA ALA A 199 -17.47 9.72 -11.65
C ALA A 199 -17.88 8.91 -10.39
N ASN A 200 -17.05 7.96 -9.97
CA ASN A 200 -17.30 7.10 -8.80
C ASN A 200 -16.43 7.51 -7.58
N ASP A 201 -15.16 7.84 -7.81
CA ASP A 201 -14.17 8.22 -6.80
C ASP A 201 -13.38 9.49 -7.20
N SER A 202 -13.81 10.60 -6.61
CA SER A 202 -13.22 11.93 -6.89
C SER A 202 -11.86 12.18 -6.24
N LYS A 203 -11.39 11.33 -5.32
CA LYS A 203 -10.26 11.66 -4.43
C LYS A 203 -9.06 10.74 -4.55
N THR A 204 -9.24 9.47 -4.89
CA THR A 204 -8.14 8.50 -4.91
C THR A 204 -7.04 8.88 -5.91
N VAL A 205 -5.79 8.63 -5.55
CA VAL A 205 -4.64 8.94 -6.41
C VAL A 205 -4.68 8.04 -7.65
N VAL A 206 -4.56 8.67 -8.82
CA VAL A 206 -4.41 7.97 -10.11
C VAL A 206 -2.98 8.16 -10.60
N ILE A 207 -2.34 7.08 -11.02
CA ILE A 207 -0.97 7.06 -11.53
C ILE A 207 -1.04 6.70 -13.02
N CYS A 208 -0.44 7.54 -13.87
CA CYS A 208 -0.49 7.38 -15.32
C CYS A 208 0.89 7.02 -15.88
N GLY A 209 0.96 5.91 -16.63
CA GLY A 209 2.13 5.51 -17.40
C GLY A 209 2.63 6.58 -18.35
N THR A 210 3.91 6.51 -18.69
CA THR A 210 4.51 7.43 -19.68
C THR A 210 5.11 6.66 -20.86
N PRO A 211 5.36 7.30 -22.03
CA PRO A 211 5.93 6.61 -23.17
C PRO A 211 7.30 5.98 -22.90
N THR A 212 7.70 5.08 -23.79
CA THR A 212 8.99 4.37 -23.72
C THR A 212 9.11 3.58 -22.41
N TRP A 213 8.14 2.69 -22.15
CA TRP A 213 8.10 1.87 -20.93
C TRP A 213 8.18 2.73 -19.66
N SER A 214 7.33 3.76 -19.60
CA SER A 214 7.26 4.68 -18.47
C SER A 214 8.58 5.40 -18.13
N GLN A 215 9.27 5.91 -19.15
CA GLN A 215 10.52 6.65 -18.99
C GLN A 215 10.42 8.12 -19.41
N ASP A 216 9.51 8.45 -20.33
CA ASP A 216 9.39 9.78 -20.95
C ASP A 216 8.53 10.76 -20.11
N VAL A 217 8.78 10.80 -18.79
CA VAL A 217 8.12 11.71 -17.84
C VAL A 217 8.38 13.19 -18.13
N ASP A 218 9.54 13.51 -18.70
CA ASP A 218 9.90 14.86 -19.15
C ASP A 218 9.00 15.34 -20.29
N LEU A 219 8.56 14.43 -21.17
CA LEU A 219 7.63 14.76 -22.25
C LEU A 219 6.19 14.94 -21.72
N ALA A 220 5.79 14.12 -20.75
CA ALA A 220 4.51 14.28 -20.07
C ALA A 220 4.43 15.65 -19.36
N ALA A 221 5.54 16.11 -18.79
CA ALA A 221 5.63 17.40 -18.12
C ALA A 221 5.47 18.62 -19.04
N GLU A 222 5.63 18.46 -20.36
CA GLU A 222 5.37 19.54 -21.33
C GLU A 222 3.87 19.75 -21.60
N ASN A 223 3.04 18.71 -21.40
CA ASN A 223 1.61 18.75 -21.65
C ASN A 223 0.85 17.92 -20.61
N PRO A 224 0.87 18.30 -19.32
CA PRO A 224 0.31 17.48 -18.25
C PRO A 224 -1.19 17.24 -18.41
N LEU A 225 -1.67 16.17 -17.78
CA LEU A 225 -3.09 15.96 -17.50
C LEU A 225 -3.64 17.09 -16.62
N SER A 226 -4.89 17.47 -16.85
CA SER A 226 -5.55 18.58 -16.15
C SER A 226 -6.35 18.15 -14.91
N TYR A 227 -6.12 16.95 -14.39
CA TYR A 227 -6.85 16.39 -13.25
C TYR A 227 -6.03 16.51 -11.97
N ASP A 228 -6.71 16.77 -10.86
CA ASP A 228 -6.12 16.71 -9.52
C ASP A 228 -5.84 15.26 -9.09
N ASN A 229 -4.96 15.10 -8.10
CA ASN A 229 -4.56 13.80 -7.54
C ASN A 229 -4.07 12.81 -8.60
N VAL A 230 -3.25 13.30 -9.54
CA VAL A 230 -2.57 12.50 -10.55
C VAL A 230 -1.07 12.50 -10.32
N MET A 231 -0.46 11.32 -10.41
CA MET A 231 0.99 11.13 -10.48
C MET A 231 1.36 10.47 -11.81
N TYR A 232 2.65 10.49 -12.14
CA TYR A 232 3.18 9.92 -13.38
C TYR A 232 4.18 8.83 -13.07
N THR A 233 4.06 7.73 -13.81
CA THR A 233 4.90 6.55 -13.62
C THR A 233 6.30 6.80 -14.17
N LEU A 234 7.32 6.42 -13.38
CA LEU A 234 8.71 6.29 -13.80
C LEU A 234 9.19 4.87 -13.53
N HIS A 235 9.59 4.12 -14.54
CA HIS A 235 10.20 2.79 -14.35
C HIS A 235 11.69 2.80 -14.64
N PHE A 236 12.44 2.02 -13.86
CA PHE A 236 13.85 1.81 -14.11
C PHE A 236 14.30 0.39 -13.76
N TYR A 237 15.43 0.00 -14.31
CA TYR A 237 16.12 -1.26 -14.02
C TYR A 237 17.60 -0.91 -13.87
N SER A 238 18.18 -1.17 -12.71
CA SER A 238 19.50 -0.63 -12.35
C SER A 238 20.65 -1.17 -13.21
N GLY A 239 20.45 -2.29 -13.91
CA GLY A 239 21.38 -2.81 -14.91
C GLY A 239 21.28 -2.16 -16.30
N THR A 240 20.41 -1.16 -16.49
CA THR A 240 20.11 -0.56 -17.81
C THR A 240 19.96 0.95 -17.75
N HIS A 241 19.34 1.46 -16.70
CA HIS A 241 18.92 2.85 -16.58
C HIS A 241 19.77 3.56 -15.53
N PHE A 242 20.52 4.57 -15.97
CA PHE A 242 21.50 5.30 -15.16
C PHE A 242 21.11 6.78 -15.06
N ASP A 243 22.10 7.67 -15.00
CA ASP A 243 21.91 9.10 -14.75
C ASP A 243 21.04 9.82 -15.78
N TYR A 244 21.07 9.38 -17.05
CA TYR A 244 20.25 10.00 -18.09
C TYR A 244 18.74 9.95 -17.75
N LEU A 245 18.28 8.86 -17.12
CA LEU A 245 16.87 8.71 -16.77
C LEU A 245 16.53 9.52 -15.52
N ARG A 246 17.43 9.57 -14.52
CA ARG A 246 17.31 10.49 -13.38
C ARG A 246 17.21 11.95 -13.84
N GLN A 247 17.96 12.36 -14.86
CA GLN A 247 17.88 13.70 -15.42
C GLN A 247 16.53 13.98 -16.10
N LYS A 248 15.94 13.01 -16.81
CA LYS A 248 14.57 13.14 -17.34
C LYS A 248 13.56 13.29 -16.21
N ALA A 249 13.66 12.45 -15.18
CA ALA A 249 12.81 12.53 -14.00
C ALA A 249 12.94 13.87 -13.28
N GLN A 250 14.16 14.39 -13.12
CA GLN A 250 14.40 15.70 -12.51
C GLN A 250 13.73 16.82 -13.30
N LYS A 251 13.80 16.81 -14.64
CA LYS A 251 13.09 17.80 -15.47
C LYS A 251 11.58 17.78 -15.26
N ALA A 252 11.00 16.59 -15.07
CA ALA A 252 9.58 16.46 -14.79
C ALA A 252 9.19 17.02 -13.41
N LEU A 253 9.99 16.73 -12.38
CA LEU A 253 9.84 17.30 -11.03
C LEU A 253 9.97 18.82 -11.05
N ASP A 254 10.98 19.37 -11.76
CA ASP A 254 11.21 20.81 -11.89
C ASP A 254 10.05 21.53 -12.60
N LYS A 255 9.29 20.80 -13.42
CA LYS A 255 8.06 21.25 -14.09
C LYS A 255 6.79 21.03 -13.26
N GLY A 256 6.92 20.48 -12.05
CA GLY A 256 5.82 20.32 -11.10
C GLY A 256 5.06 19.00 -11.20
N LEU A 257 5.56 17.99 -11.92
CA LEU A 257 4.94 16.66 -11.91
C LEU A 257 5.27 15.90 -10.64
N ALA A 258 4.28 15.24 -10.04
CA ALA A 258 4.50 14.23 -9.02
C ALA A 258 4.82 12.88 -9.68
N LEU A 259 5.91 12.24 -9.26
CA LEU A 259 6.37 10.96 -9.82
C LEU A 259 6.19 9.82 -8.82
N PHE A 260 5.85 8.64 -9.32
CA PHE A 260 5.82 7.38 -8.55
C PHE A 260 6.60 6.32 -9.33
N VAL A 261 7.54 5.62 -8.68
CA VAL A 261 8.23 4.48 -9.28
C VAL A 261 7.43 3.20 -9.01
N THR A 262 6.34 3.00 -9.75
CA THR A 262 5.43 1.87 -9.52
C THR A 262 6.06 0.53 -9.90
N GLU A 263 7.19 0.53 -10.62
CA GLU A 263 8.00 -0.63 -10.88
C GLU A 263 9.49 -0.27 -11.00
N PHE A 264 10.36 -1.04 -10.36
CA PHE A 264 11.78 -1.09 -10.71
C PHE A 264 12.41 -2.45 -10.41
N GLY A 265 13.49 -2.79 -11.12
CA GLY A 265 14.28 -4.00 -10.89
C GLY A 265 15.74 -3.74 -10.53
N THR A 266 16.34 -4.66 -9.77
CA THR A 266 17.79 -4.70 -9.48
C THR A 266 18.60 -5.32 -10.63
N SER A 267 17.92 -5.79 -11.66
CA SER A 267 18.45 -6.50 -12.83
C SER A 267 18.52 -5.58 -14.06
N LYS A 268 18.78 -6.15 -15.25
CA LYS A 268 18.55 -5.44 -16.52
C LYS A 268 17.05 -5.43 -16.85
N ALA A 269 16.67 -4.61 -17.83
CA ALA A 269 15.29 -4.43 -18.26
C ALA A 269 14.58 -5.69 -18.79
N ASP A 270 15.30 -6.79 -19.03
CA ASP A 270 14.72 -8.09 -19.37
C ASP A 270 14.32 -8.93 -18.14
N GLY A 271 14.44 -8.38 -16.92
CA GLY A 271 14.22 -9.08 -15.66
C GLY A 271 15.40 -9.96 -15.22
N SER A 272 16.49 -9.99 -15.98
CA SER A 272 17.61 -10.90 -15.76
C SER A 272 18.96 -10.22 -16.00
N GLY A 273 20.00 -11.02 -16.24
CA GLY A 273 21.30 -10.50 -16.67
C GLY A 273 22.21 -9.99 -15.55
N GLY A 274 21.96 -10.40 -14.31
CA GLY A 274 22.76 -10.07 -13.12
C GLY A 274 22.08 -9.06 -12.19
N VAL A 275 22.68 -8.86 -11.01
CA VAL A 275 22.26 -7.83 -10.05
C VAL A 275 23.20 -6.63 -10.12
N PHE A 276 22.63 -5.43 -9.95
CA PHE A 276 23.34 -4.15 -10.09
C PHE A 276 23.04 -3.28 -8.88
N PHE A 277 23.52 -3.69 -7.71
CA PHE A 277 23.20 -3.03 -6.43
C PHE A 277 23.84 -1.65 -6.28
N ASP A 278 25.07 -1.44 -6.74
CA ASP A 278 25.72 -0.12 -6.65
C ASP A 278 24.91 0.98 -7.37
N GLU A 279 24.40 0.69 -8.58
CA GLU A 279 23.53 1.62 -9.29
C GLU A 279 22.14 1.70 -8.63
N CYS A 280 21.65 0.60 -8.06
CA CYS A 280 20.40 0.61 -7.32
C CYS A 280 20.48 1.48 -6.07
N ASP A 281 21.61 1.51 -5.36
CA ASP A 281 21.85 2.39 -4.21
C ASP A 281 21.79 3.86 -4.61
N ILE A 282 22.33 4.21 -5.78
CA ILE A 282 22.25 5.58 -6.33
C ILE A 282 20.77 5.96 -6.59
N TRP A 283 19.99 5.06 -7.18
CA TRP A 283 18.55 5.28 -7.37
C TRP A 283 17.79 5.39 -6.05
N MET A 284 18.06 4.51 -5.08
CA MET A 284 17.43 4.52 -3.76
C MET A 284 17.68 5.84 -3.04
N GLN A 285 18.93 6.32 -3.05
CA GLN A 285 19.29 7.61 -2.48
C GLN A 285 18.58 8.76 -3.21
N TRP A 286 18.58 8.75 -4.55
CA TRP A 286 17.92 9.77 -5.36
C TRP A 286 16.40 9.85 -5.08
N MET A 287 15.72 8.70 -4.95
CA MET A 287 14.30 8.62 -4.61
C MET A 287 14.04 9.08 -3.17
N LYS A 288 14.86 8.65 -2.21
CA LYS A 288 14.76 9.03 -0.79
C LYS A 288 14.85 10.54 -0.58
N GLU A 289 15.82 11.20 -1.21
CA GLU A 289 15.99 12.67 -1.16
C GLU A 289 14.78 13.44 -1.69
N ARG A 290 13.99 12.82 -2.57
CA ARG A 290 12.82 13.43 -3.22
C ARG A 290 11.49 12.94 -2.66
N LYS A 291 11.51 11.99 -1.71
CA LYS A 291 10.33 11.28 -1.18
C LYS A 291 9.50 10.62 -2.29
N ILE A 292 10.17 10.00 -3.26
CA ILE A 292 9.50 9.27 -4.36
C ILE A 292 9.24 7.83 -3.91
N SER A 293 7.97 7.46 -3.85
CA SER A 293 7.50 6.11 -3.53
C SER A 293 7.93 5.10 -4.59
N TRP A 294 8.10 3.83 -4.20
CA TRP A 294 8.53 2.77 -5.09
C TRP A 294 7.94 1.39 -4.78
N CYS A 295 7.80 0.55 -5.83
CA CYS A 295 7.51 -0.87 -5.73
C CYS A 295 8.54 -1.70 -6.51
N ASN A 296 9.18 -2.67 -5.86
CA ASN A 296 10.17 -3.53 -6.52
C ASN A 296 9.53 -4.69 -7.30
N TRP A 297 10.02 -4.93 -8.51
CA TRP A 297 9.71 -6.11 -9.32
C TRP A 297 10.71 -7.26 -9.02
N SER A 298 10.25 -8.44 -8.58
CA SER A 298 8.89 -8.81 -8.19
C SER A 298 8.83 -9.88 -7.10
N PHE A 299 7.75 -9.90 -6.33
CA PHE A 299 7.46 -10.92 -5.32
C PHE A 299 6.96 -12.22 -5.96
N ALA A 300 7.88 -12.98 -6.53
CA ALA A 300 7.62 -14.27 -7.15
C ALA A 300 8.83 -15.21 -7.01
N GLY A 301 8.59 -16.52 -7.17
CA GLY A 301 9.63 -17.56 -7.21
C GLY A 301 10.08 -17.93 -8.64
N LYS A 302 10.05 -16.99 -9.58
CA LYS A 302 10.48 -17.23 -10.97
C LYS A 302 12.00 -17.40 -11.03
N ASN A 303 12.49 -18.25 -11.94
CA ASN A 303 13.93 -18.41 -12.16
C ASN A 303 14.50 -17.27 -13.03
N GLU A 304 14.51 -16.06 -12.49
CA GLU A 304 15.09 -14.85 -13.08
C GLU A 304 15.73 -13.98 -12.00
N THR A 305 16.60 -13.04 -12.38
CA THR A 305 17.38 -12.29 -11.41
C THR A 305 16.55 -11.29 -10.59
N SER A 306 15.51 -10.69 -11.17
CA SER A 306 14.63 -9.75 -10.46
C SER A 306 13.74 -10.41 -9.40
N ALA A 307 13.42 -11.70 -9.53
CA ALA A 307 12.51 -12.40 -8.64
C ALA A 307 13.03 -12.35 -7.19
N ALA A 308 12.21 -11.88 -6.25
CA ALA A 308 12.61 -11.67 -4.86
C ALA A 308 12.70 -12.98 -4.06
N LEU A 309 12.03 -14.04 -4.51
CA LEU A 309 12.04 -15.34 -3.86
C LEU A 309 12.78 -16.37 -4.71
N LYS A 310 13.39 -17.36 -4.06
CA LYS A 310 13.89 -18.55 -4.76
C LYS A 310 12.74 -19.39 -5.33
N GLY A 311 13.06 -20.25 -6.29
CA GLY A 311 12.11 -21.19 -6.87
C GLY A 311 11.39 -22.04 -5.81
N ASN A 312 10.11 -22.32 -6.04
CA ASN A 312 9.24 -23.11 -5.16
C ASN A 312 8.94 -22.50 -3.77
N SER A 313 9.42 -21.28 -3.48
CA SER A 313 9.18 -20.62 -2.19
C SER A 313 7.69 -20.34 -1.95
N CYS A 314 6.93 -19.98 -2.99
CA CYS A 314 5.51 -19.66 -2.82
C CYS A 314 4.67 -20.90 -2.52
N GLU A 315 4.90 -21.98 -3.26
CA GLU A 315 4.23 -23.27 -3.11
C GLU A 315 4.50 -23.90 -1.74
N SER A 316 5.70 -23.68 -1.20
CA SER A 316 6.10 -24.15 0.13
C SER A 316 5.82 -23.15 1.26
N LYS A 317 5.21 -22.00 0.96
CA LYS A 317 4.95 -20.91 1.90
C LYS A 317 6.22 -20.38 2.61
N ALA A 318 7.36 -20.47 1.96
CA ALA A 318 8.66 -20.01 2.45
C ALA A 318 8.91 -18.54 2.07
N TRP A 319 8.09 -17.63 2.59
CA TRP A 319 8.04 -16.20 2.22
C TRP A 319 9.31 -15.40 2.55
N THR A 320 10.22 -15.97 3.33
CA THR A 320 11.52 -15.38 3.70
C THR A 320 12.70 -16.11 3.04
N ASN A 321 12.45 -17.10 2.18
CA ASN A 321 13.48 -17.74 1.37
C ASN A 321 13.80 -16.89 0.13
N THR A 322 14.52 -15.80 0.39
CA THR A 322 14.86 -14.73 -0.56
C THR A 322 15.93 -15.17 -1.58
N SER A 323 15.85 -14.59 -2.78
CA SER A 323 16.96 -14.53 -3.73
C SER A 323 17.98 -13.44 -3.32
N GLU A 324 19.05 -13.25 -4.09
CA GLU A 324 19.98 -12.14 -3.86
C GLU A 324 19.31 -10.77 -4.02
N SER A 325 18.45 -10.61 -5.05
CA SER A 325 17.65 -9.40 -5.25
C SER A 325 16.69 -9.17 -4.08
N GLY A 326 15.96 -10.21 -3.67
CA GLY A 326 15.00 -10.10 -2.57
C GLY A 326 15.64 -9.76 -1.24
N GLU A 327 16.82 -10.32 -0.95
CA GLU A 327 17.56 -10.02 0.26
C GLU A 327 17.99 -8.54 0.31
N TYR A 328 18.53 -8.02 -0.80
CA TYR A 328 18.88 -6.60 -0.91
C TYR A 328 17.65 -5.70 -0.70
N ILE A 329 16.51 -6.01 -1.34
CA ILE A 329 15.30 -5.19 -1.21
C ILE A 329 14.71 -5.27 0.20
N LYS A 330 14.74 -6.45 0.83
CA LYS A 330 14.31 -6.60 2.22
C LYS A 330 15.15 -5.74 3.17
N GLN A 331 16.45 -5.59 2.92
CA GLN A 331 17.31 -4.67 3.68
C GLN A 331 16.92 -3.21 3.47
N LYS A 332 16.56 -2.80 2.24
CA LYS A 332 16.07 -1.44 1.94
C LYS A 332 14.73 -1.13 2.59
N LEU A 333 13.83 -2.10 2.67
CA LEU A 333 12.55 -1.97 3.37
C LEU A 333 12.74 -1.82 4.90
N ALA A 334 13.73 -2.52 5.46
CA ALA A 334 14.05 -2.47 6.88
C ALA A 334 14.74 -1.15 7.33
N GLU A 335 15.21 -0.31 6.40
CA GLU A 335 15.68 1.02 6.75
C GLU A 335 14.52 1.83 7.39
N PRO A 336 14.76 2.60 8.46
CA PRO A 336 13.69 3.37 9.10
C PRO A 336 12.99 4.30 8.11
N ASP A 337 11.66 4.30 8.13
CA ASP A 337 10.90 5.38 7.51
C ASP A 337 10.93 6.62 8.39
N GLU A 338 10.83 7.77 7.75
CA GLU A 338 10.57 9.05 8.39
C GLU A 338 9.13 9.50 8.08
N PHE A 339 8.17 8.58 8.15
CA PHE A 339 6.76 8.95 8.09
C PHE A 339 6.41 9.84 9.28
N GLN A 340 5.97 11.06 8.99
CA GLN A 340 5.25 11.84 9.99
C GLN A 340 3.81 11.37 10.00
N ALA A 341 3.50 10.45 10.92
CA ALA A 341 2.15 9.92 11.08
C ALA A 341 1.14 11.08 11.26
N CYS A 342 0.05 11.00 10.51
CA CYS A 342 -1.15 11.79 10.71
C CYS A 342 -1.88 11.29 11.94
N TYR A 343 -1.30 11.56 13.11
CA TYR A 343 -2.12 11.66 14.31
C TYR A 343 -3.00 12.88 14.07
N ASN A 344 -4.26 12.65 13.72
CA ASN A 344 -5.25 13.71 13.84
C ASN A 344 -5.05 14.29 15.24
N ALA A 345 -4.65 15.55 15.31
CA ALA A 345 -4.74 16.35 16.52
C ALA A 345 -6.23 16.60 16.84
N VAL A 346 -7.04 15.54 16.93
CA VAL A 346 -8.01 15.48 18.01
C VAL A 346 -7.11 15.44 19.23
N ASP A 347 -7.06 16.53 19.98
CA ASP A 347 -6.30 16.69 21.21
C ASP A 347 -5.99 15.34 21.86
N MET A 348 -4.83 14.73 21.55
CA MET A 348 -4.49 13.46 22.17
C MET A 348 -4.41 13.80 23.65
N VAL A 349 -5.36 13.30 24.42
CA VAL A 349 -5.44 13.66 25.83
C VAL A 349 -4.15 13.15 26.45
N SER A 350 -3.31 14.08 26.90
CA SER A 350 -2.12 13.71 27.64
C SER A 350 -2.57 13.22 29.00
N TYR A 351 -2.58 11.90 29.19
CA TYR A 351 -2.85 11.26 30.47
C TYR A 351 -1.62 11.28 31.39
N ASN A 352 -0.55 11.99 31.01
CA ASN A 352 0.69 12.08 31.79
C ASN A 352 0.48 12.56 33.22
N ASP A 353 -0.52 13.38 33.51
CA ASP A 353 -0.75 13.83 34.90
C ASP A 353 -1.68 12.90 35.70
N GLN A 354 -2.29 11.91 35.03
CA GLN A 354 -3.35 11.05 35.58
C GLN A 354 -2.91 9.60 35.76
N VAL A 355 -1.89 9.16 35.01
CA VAL A 355 -1.40 7.78 35.04
C VAL A 355 -0.19 7.66 35.95
N PHE A 356 -0.11 6.61 36.77
CA PHE A 356 1.04 6.35 37.62
C PHE A 356 1.51 4.90 37.49
N LEU A 357 2.82 4.70 37.67
CA LEU A 357 3.43 3.37 37.72
C LEU A 357 3.74 3.02 39.16
N THR A 358 3.37 1.82 39.59
CA THR A 358 3.72 1.33 40.92
C THR A 358 4.05 -0.17 40.90
N PRO A 359 5.15 -0.61 41.55
CA PRO A 359 6.18 0.19 42.18
C PRO A 359 7.07 0.90 41.14
N ASN A 360 7.78 1.96 41.53
CA ASN A 360 8.87 2.55 40.75
C ASN A 360 9.91 3.10 41.73
N PRO A 361 11.11 2.49 41.87
CA PRO A 361 11.73 1.51 40.97
C PRO A 361 11.04 0.14 40.88
N VAL A 362 11.23 -0.56 39.76
CA VAL A 362 10.58 -1.82 39.37
C VAL A 362 11.57 -2.97 39.43
N LYS A 363 11.18 -4.13 39.97
CA LYS A 363 12.01 -5.36 39.96
C LYS A 363 11.59 -6.37 38.91
N GLU A 364 10.32 -6.76 38.90
CA GLU A 364 9.82 -7.81 38.01
C GLU A 364 8.59 -7.35 37.27
N THR A 365 7.66 -6.70 37.97
CA THR A 365 6.42 -6.20 37.39
C THR A 365 6.13 -4.78 37.90
N PHE A 366 5.46 -3.99 37.07
CA PHE A 366 4.81 -2.75 37.50
C PHE A 366 3.35 -2.78 37.11
N SER A 367 2.51 -2.14 37.93
CA SER A 367 1.11 -1.94 37.65
C SER A 367 0.84 -0.53 37.15
N LEU A 368 -0.15 -0.43 36.28
CA LEU A 368 -0.66 0.84 35.76
C LEU A 368 -1.83 1.31 36.63
N VAL A 369 -1.68 2.48 37.24
CA VAL A 369 -2.80 3.18 37.87
C VAL A 369 -3.39 4.12 36.83
N LEU A 370 -4.56 3.76 36.30
CA LEU A 370 -5.27 4.49 35.26
C LEU A 370 -6.38 5.37 35.88
N PRO A 371 -6.77 6.49 35.24
CA PRO A 371 -7.93 7.27 35.67
C PRO A 371 -9.25 6.49 35.48
N ASP A 372 -10.26 6.82 36.28
CA ASP A 372 -11.56 6.12 36.29
C ASP A 372 -12.20 6.08 34.90
N GLY A 373 -12.50 4.88 34.42
CA GLY A 373 -13.14 4.63 33.12
C GLY A 373 -12.19 4.64 31.91
N ALA A 374 -10.90 4.94 32.10
CA ALA A 374 -9.91 4.82 31.04
C ALA A 374 -9.44 3.36 30.87
N VAL A 375 -9.34 2.93 29.61
CA VAL A 375 -8.87 1.59 29.24
C VAL A 375 -7.61 1.75 28.39
N ALA A 376 -6.50 1.18 28.86
CA ALA A 376 -5.28 1.14 28.08
C ALA A 376 -5.42 0.06 26.99
N THR A 377 -5.28 0.45 25.73
CA THR A 377 -5.35 -0.44 24.56
C THR A 377 -3.99 -1.05 24.24
N GLY A 378 -2.90 -0.48 24.74
CA GLY A 378 -1.56 -1.04 24.57
C GLY A 378 -0.50 -0.38 25.44
N VAL A 379 0.59 -1.12 25.67
CA VAL A 379 1.76 -0.65 26.42
C VAL A 379 3.04 -1.02 25.68
N GLU A 380 3.90 -0.03 25.46
CA GLU A 380 5.23 -0.20 24.87
C GLU A 380 6.28 0.25 25.89
N VAL A 381 7.26 -0.59 26.20
CA VAL A 381 8.45 -0.18 26.95
C VAL A 381 9.56 0.15 25.97
N LEU A 382 10.16 1.33 26.15
CA LEU A 382 11.23 1.87 25.33
C LEU A 382 12.50 2.04 26.15
N ASP A 383 13.64 1.74 25.53
CA ASP A 383 14.94 2.05 26.11
C ASP A 383 15.30 3.55 25.98
N MET A 384 16.47 3.93 26.50
CA MET A 384 16.98 5.31 26.44
C MET A 384 17.26 5.82 25.02
N MET A 385 17.30 4.94 24.03
CA MET A 385 17.48 5.28 22.62
C MET A 385 16.13 5.35 21.87
N GLY A 386 15.01 5.16 22.57
CA GLY A 386 13.66 5.16 21.99
C GLY A 386 13.27 3.86 21.28
N ARG A 387 14.04 2.78 21.45
CA ARG A 387 13.71 1.48 20.84
C ARG A 387 12.71 0.73 21.72
N VAL A 388 11.66 0.17 21.12
CA VAL A 388 10.71 -0.68 21.82
C VAL A 388 11.40 -2.00 22.20
N VAL A 389 11.44 -2.31 23.49
CA VAL A 389 12.04 -3.52 24.06
C VAL A 389 11.00 -4.49 24.61
N LEU A 390 9.75 -4.05 24.78
CA LEU A 390 8.61 -4.85 25.16
C LEU A 390 7.34 -4.20 24.61
N SER A 391 6.40 -5.00 24.11
CA SER A 391 5.06 -4.54 23.73
C SER A 391 4.01 -5.49 24.28
N VAL A 392 2.94 -4.94 24.84
CA VAL A 392 1.81 -5.69 25.42
C VAL A 392 0.51 -5.12 24.86
N SER A 393 -0.24 -5.97 24.16
CA SER A 393 -1.62 -5.72 23.72
C SER A 393 -2.59 -6.11 24.85
N ASP A 394 -3.58 -5.28 25.16
CA ASP A 394 -4.58 -5.45 26.24
C ASP A 394 -4.03 -5.38 27.68
N ALA A 395 -3.33 -4.29 28.00
CA ALA A 395 -2.68 -4.10 29.29
C ALA A 395 -3.61 -3.50 30.36
N ASN A 396 -4.48 -4.33 30.94
CA ASN A 396 -5.45 -3.82 31.90
C ASN A 396 -5.01 -3.76 33.36
N GLU A 397 -3.80 -4.17 33.78
CA GLU A 397 -3.35 -3.80 35.13
C GLU A 397 -1.86 -4.01 35.46
N THR A 398 -1.18 -5.03 34.92
CA THR A 398 0.22 -5.36 35.30
C THR A 398 1.09 -5.73 34.10
N VAL A 399 2.30 -5.18 34.05
CA VAL A 399 3.28 -5.37 32.98
C VAL A 399 4.51 -6.06 33.56
N GLU A 400 4.93 -7.16 32.94
CA GLU A 400 6.12 -7.91 33.32
C GLU A 400 7.35 -7.40 32.57
N VAL A 401 8.41 -7.10 33.33
CA VAL A 401 9.67 -6.55 32.86
C VAL A 401 10.87 -7.27 33.49
N SER A 402 10.67 -8.49 33.96
CA SER A 402 11.68 -9.34 34.61
C SER A 402 12.92 -9.54 33.72
N ASP A 403 12.72 -9.68 32.41
CA ASP A 403 13.78 -9.88 31.42
C ASP A 403 14.56 -8.61 31.05
N LEU A 404 14.12 -7.43 31.51
CA LEU A 404 14.85 -6.18 31.25
C LEU A 404 16.08 -6.05 32.13
N THR A 405 17.19 -5.63 31.51
CA THR A 405 18.42 -5.28 32.23
C THR A 405 18.20 -4.10 33.18
N GLN A 406 19.00 -4.02 34.24
CA GLN A 406 18.97 -2.87 35.16
C GLN A 406 19.23 -1.56 34.39
N GLY A 407 18.37 -0.57 34.57
CA GLY A 407 18.45 0.66 33.76
C GLY A 407 17.25 1.60 33.88
N ILE A 408 17.26 2.64 33.06
CA ILE A 408 16.13 3.57 32.91
C ILE A 408 15.40 3.21 31.62
N TYR A 409 14.08 3.16 31.72
CA TYR A 409 13.18 2.90 30.61
C TYR A 409 12.03 3.92 30.60
N PHE A 410 11.42 4.07 29.44
CA PHE A 410 10.16 4.76 29.27
C PHE A 410 9.07 3.74 28.98
N VAL A 411 7.87 3.99 29.44
CA VAL A 411 6.69 3.21 29.08
C VAL A 411 5.69 4.15 28.44
N LYS A 412 5.30 3.86 27.20
CA LYS A 412 4.25 4.53 26.46
C LYS A 412 2.98 3.70 26.57
N ILE A 413 1.94 4.32 27.08
CA ILE A 413 0.65 3.71 27.37
C ILE A 413 -0.34 4.37 26.41
N VAL A 414 -1.02 3.55 25.63
CA VAL A 414 -1.92 3.97 24.57
C VAL A 414 -3.35 3.77 25.06
N PHE A 415 -4.18 4.80 24.87
CA PHE A 415 -5.61 4.78 25.11
C PHE A 415 -6.33 4.92 23.76
N ALA A 416 -7.65 4.71 23.75
CA ALA A 416 -8.45 4.93 22.55
C ALA A 416 -8.38 6.38 22.02
N ASP A 417 -8.15 7.36 22.91
CA ASP A 417 -8.20 8.80 22.63
C ASP A 417 -6.95 9.59 23.07
N GLY A 418 -5.88 8.93 23.52
CA GLY A 418 -4.72 9.62 24.06
C GLY A 418 -3.56 8.71 24.43
N ILE A 419 -2.53 9.32 25.04
CA ILE A 419 -1.34 8.60 25.49
C ILE A 419 -0.84 9.10 26.85
N ALA A 420 -0.11 8.24 27.56
CA ALA A 420 0.78 8.62 28.65
C ALA A 420 2.17 8.03 28.44
N VAL A 421 3.22 8.80 28.72
CA VAL A 421 4.61 8.36 28.75
C VAL A 421 5.13 8.53 30.18
N LYS A 422 5.59 7.42 30.76
CA LYS A 422 6.14 7.40 32.12
C LYS A 422 7.55 6.85 32.11
N LYS A 423 8.37 7.36 33.02
CA LYS A 423 9.73 6.86 33.25
C LYS A 423 9.70 5.88 34.41
N PHE A 424 10.34 4.72 34.25
CA PHE A 424 10.65 3.85 35.38
C PHE A 424 12.11 3.45 35.40
N ARG A 425 12.57 3.07 36.60
CA ARG A 425 13.90 2.51 36.82
C ARG A 425 13.74 1.02 37.08
N LYS A 426 14.35 0.18 36.24
CA LYS A 426 14.50 -1.26 36.47
C LYS A 426 15.65 -1.48 37.46
N GLU A 427 15.39 -2.16 38.56
CA GLU A 427 16.37 -2.60 39.55
C GLU A 427 16.91 -3.99 39.28
#